data_AF-A0A3M2L538-F1
#
_entry.id   AF-A0A3M2L538-F1
#
_cell.length_a   1.000
_cell.length_b   1.000
_cell.length_c   1.000
_cell.angle_alpha   90.00
_cell.angle_beta   90.00
_cell.angle_gamma   90.00
#
_symmetry.space_group_name_H-M   'P 1'
#
loop_
_entity.id
_entity.type
_entity.pdbx_description
1 polymer ?
#
loop_
_entity_poly.entity_id
_entity_poly.type
_entity_poly.pdbx_seq_one_letter_code
_entity_poly.pdbx_strand_id
1 'polypeptide(L)'
;MSDPIVSDAPDSRLNALTARAVWWNDPPPPETEPDALPDGTRDLPATDTQLQLWLSHTLAPSGSLNDRLILRVEGDIEPSALARALSATVAAHPLLRTLFRFDGHTLRQHVLPAGAALAVRDLPKERGGNVDPGAAVATARETAAGVFALDREPPLRLALFRVRPGLHLLALAMHHIASDNDSPLLLLTELAERYRAELLDAPARLPQAADYTETVRAGAVALGAEGRARLVRHWADRLRDTPPAPRLPLGSGSGGERGSVHVTTGPALGGAVRARAASLKVSLFALTCAVLRITVWRSTRAADVLVASPFSQRGGPGTDGVIGPLLTTLALRNPLAPERTFAELARAERGEVLTAMVNGHVPHGTLVAEAARRDLGALPSLPGLLFSYEERQPTPREFAGLPCEAQDIGPIGSALDLSVKAIGEPDGSLTVHWLHTAFADEAVSDLAEGYLTLLRAVVDEPDRPLASLPEPFPPPPPAPAPGGEPAGPPGAAAPATPTERAVAAIWAELLEVDAVTDVFASVFELGAHSLTMARAAARLTDEFGVEVRTVDLFTHDSVDAQAELLDELLLTGLDAVEGADLAEALDQLEHRRTPGGER
;
A
#
# COMPACT_ATOMS: atom_id res chain seq x y z
N MET A 1 20.37 -7.19 -24.40
CA MET A 1 19.61 -5.99 -24.80
C MET A 1 18.17 -6.40 -24.52
N SER A 2 17.59 -6.09 -23.36
CA SER A 2 17.62 -4.83 -22.60
C SER A 2 16.74 -3.78 -23.27
N ASP A 3 15.44 -4.04 -23.27
CA ASP A 3 14.42 -3.02 -23.55
C ASP A 3 14.03 -2.34 -22.22
N PRO A 4 13.92 -1.00 -22.20
CA PRO A 4 13.69 -0.23 -20.98
C PRO A 4 12.21 -0.02 -20.64
N ILE A 5 11.98 0.21 -19.35
CA ILE A 5 10.67 0.49 -18.72
C ILE A 5 10.49 1.99 -18.52
N VAL A 6 9.35 2.53 -18.95
CA VAL A 6 8.67 3.78 -18.52
C VAL A 6 7.20 3.61 -18.96
N SER A 7 6.12 3.95 -18.23
CA SER A 7 5.81 4.06 -16.80
C SER A 7 4.26 4.08 -16.66
N ASP A 8 3.66 3.90 -15.47
CA ASP A 8 2.23 4.22 -15.23
C ASP A 8 1.85 4.44 -13.78
N ALA A 9 0.71 5.10 -13.58
CA ALA A 9 0.05 5.24 -12.29
C ALA A 9 -0.50 3.89 -11.72
N PRO A 10 -0.47 3.67 -10.38
CA PRO A 10 -0.77 2.34 -9.81
C PRO A 10 -2.25 1.96 -9.75
N ASP A 11 -3.15 2.93 -9.59
CA ASP A 11 -4.55 2.70 -9.17
C ASP A 11 -5.42 1.97 -10.19
N SER A 12 -5.14 2.14 -11.49
CA SER A 12 -6.00 1.67 -12.57
C SER A 12 -5.79 0.19 -12.94
N ARG A 13 -4.55 -0.28 -12.82
CA ARG A 13 -4.16 -1.70 -12.97
C ARG A 13 -4.64 -2.54 -11.80
N LEU A 14 -4.68 -1.96 -10.59
CA LEU A 14 -5.24 -2.60 -9.40
C LEU A 14 -6.72 -2.96 -9.64
N ASN A 15 -7.52 -2.00 -10.10
CA ASN A 15 -8.94 -2.24 -10.44
C ASN A 15 -9.12 -3.26 -11.58
N ALA A 16 -8.24 -3.26 -12.59
CA ALA A 16 -8.26 -4.19 -13.72
C ALA A 16 -8.18 -5.67 -13.32
N LEU A 17 -7.20 -5.99 -12.47
CA LEU A 17 -6.95 -7.35 -11.99
C LEU A 17 -7.97 -7.74 -10.91
N THR A 18 -8.37 -6.78 -10.08
CA THR A 18 -9.39 -6.95 -9.03
C THR A 18 -10.76 -7.32 -9.64
N ALA A 19 -11.15 -6.72 -10.76
CA ALA A 19 -12.40 -7.04 -11.46
C ALA A 19 -12.41 -8.46 -12.08
N ARG A 20 -11.25 -8.99 -12.49
CA ARG A 20 -11.12 -10.28 -13.20
C ARG A 20 -10.81 -11.47 -12.28
N ALA A 21 -10.30 -11.24 -11.07
CA ALA A 21 -10.04 -12.31 -10.12
C ALA A 21 -11.32 -12.97 -9.61
N VAL A 22 -11.28 -14.29 -9.43
CA VAL A 22 -12.24 -15.03 -8.59
C VAL A 22 -11.86 -14.79 -7.14
N TRP A 23 -12.81 -14.25 -6.36
CA TRP A 23 -12.58 -13.89 -4.96
C TRP A 23 -12.91 -15.07 -4.06
N TRP A 24 -12.00 -15.42 -3.16
CA TRP A 24 -12.12 -16.64 -2.35
C TRP A 24 -13.40 -16.70 -1.51
N ASN A 25 -13.91 -15.54 -1.13
CA ASN A 25 -15.13 -15.39 -0.32
C ASN A 25 -16.45 -15.58 -1.10
N ASP A 26 -16.42 -15.96 -2.39
CA ASP A 26 -17.53 -16.70 -3.03
C ASP A 26 -17.18 -18.19 -2.93
N PRO A 27 -17.62 -18.89 -1.86
CA PRO A 27 -17.11 -20.21 -1.57
C PRO A 27 -17.54 -21.22 -2.65
N PRO A 28 -16.63 -22.04 -3.19
CA PRO A 28 -17.05 -23.29 -3.81
C PRO A 28 -17.82 -24.13 -2.77
N PRO A 29 -18.71 -25.04 -3.21
CA PRO A 29 -19.46 -25.89 -2.28
C PRO A 29 -18.53 -26.66 -1.34
N PRO A 30 -18.98 -27.01 -0.12
CA PRO A 30 -18.14 -27.55 0.96
C PRO A 30 -17.52 -28.95 0.70
N GLU A 31 -17.60 -29.45 -0.53
CA GLU A 31 -17.11 -30.76 -0.96
C GLU A 31 -15.69 -30.72 -1.58
N THR A 32 -15.16 -29.53 -1.93
CA THR A 32 -13.75 -29.40 -2.33
C THR A 32 -12.85 -29.25 -1.11
N GLU A 33 -12.53 -30.38 -0.46
CA GLU A 33 -11.32 -30.45 0.37
C GLU A 33 -10.09 -30.08 -0.47
N PRO A 34 -9.07 -29.43 0.11
CA PRO A 34 -7.82 -29.19 -0.59
C PRO A 34 -7.05 -30.51 -0.70
N ASP A 35 -7.09 -31.12 -1.88
CA ASP A 35 -6.30 -32.31 -2.19
C ASP A 35 -4.83 -32.07 -1.80
N ALA A 36 -4.37 -32.81 -0.78
CA ALA A 36 -2.95 -32.94 -0.52
C ALA A 36 -2.34 -33.71 -1.71
N LEU A 37 -1.49 -33.02 -2.48
CA LEU A 37 -0.90 -33.62 -3.67
C LEU A 37 0.05 -34.76 -3.26
N PRO A 38 0.31 -35.75 -4.14
CA PRO A 38 1.09 -36.94 -3.81
C PRO A 38 2.52 -36.69 -3.31
N ASP A 39 3.06 -35.47 -3.51
CA ASP A 39 4.38 -35.01 -3.05
C ASP A 39 4.36 -34.33 -1.67
N GLY A 40 3.18 -34.22 -1.03
CA GLY A 40 2.99 -33.54 0.24
C GLY A 40 2.83 -32.03 0.14
N THR A 41 2.72 -31.47 -1.07
CA THR A 41 2.29 -30.07 -1.26
C THR A 41 0.78 -29.94 -1.02
N ARG A 42 0.33 -28.74 -0.66
CA ARG A 42 -1.10 -28.38 -0.64
C ARG A 42 -1.32 -27.18 -1.54
N ASP A 43 -2.37 -27.22 -2.34
CA ASP A 43 -2.73 -26.12 -3.23
C ASP A 43 -4.07 -25.50 -2.78
N LEU A 44 -3.99 -24.24 -2.36
CA LEU A 44 -5.09 -23.48 -1.80
C LEU A 44 -5.22 -22.15 -2.58
N PRO A 45 -6.42 -21.62 -2.85
CA PRO A 45 -6.53 -20.23 -3.28
C PRO A 45 -6.02 -19.27 -2.18
N ALA A 46 -5.52 -18.12 -2.61
CA ALA A 46 -5.09 -17.04 -1.73
C ALA A 46 -6.30 -16.28 -1.17
N THR A 47 -6.12 -15.67 0.02
CA THR A 47 -7.14 -14.80 0.62
C THR A 47 -7.24 -13.48 -0.14
N ASP A 48 -8.37 -12.79 -0.01
CA ASP A 48 -8.61 -11.46 -0.58
C ASP A 48 -7.47 -10.46 -0.22
N THR A 49 -6.98 -10.50 1.02
CA THR A 49 -5.84 -9.71 1.50
C THR A 49 -4.52 -10.11 0.82
N GLN A 50 -4.26 -11.41 0.66
CA GLN A 50 -3.07 -11.90 -0.04
C GLN A 50 -3.08 -11.52 -1.52
N LEU A 51 -4.24 -11.53 -2.18
CA LEU A 51 -4.39 -11.05 -3.54
C LEU A 51 -4.07 -9.55 -3.66
N GLN A 52 -4.61 -8.71 -2.76
CA GLN A 52 -4.27 -7.27 -2.72
C GLN A 52 -2.76 -7.05 -2.56
N LEU A 53 -2.11 -7.75 -1.62
CA LEU A 53 -0.67 -7.63 -1.35
C LEU A 53 0.20 -8.16 -2.50
N TRP A 54 -0.23 -9.22 -3.17
CA TRP A 54 0.43 -9.73 -4.38
C TRP A 54 0.31 -8.75 -5.54
N LEU A 55 -0.86 -8.14 -5.75
CA LEU A 55 -1.05 -7.11 -6.78
C LEU A 55 -0.12 -5.92 -6.55
N SER A 56 -0.07 -5.37 -5.33
CA SER A 56 0.87 -4.29 -4.99
C SER A 56 2.33 -4.70 -5.22
N HIS A 57 2.69 -5.94 -4.87
CA HIS A 57 4.03 -6.49 -5.10
C HIS A 57 4.35 -6.61 -6.61
N THR A 58 3.43 -7.11 -7.43
CA THR A 58 3.64 -7.30 -8.87
C THR A 58 3.65 -5.98 -9.65
N LEU A 59 2.86 -4.99 -9.22
CA LEU A 59 2.79 -3.68 -9.87
C LEU A 59 3.99 -2.78 -9.53
N ALA A 60 4.50 -2.83 -8.29
CA ALA A 60 5.66 -2.07 -7.84
C ALA A 60 6.64 -2.93 -7.00
N PRO A 61 7.37 -3.88 -7.64
CA PRO A 61 8.25 -4.81 -6.93
C PRO A 61 9.34 -4.08 -6.13
N SER A 62 9.21 -4.08 -4.81
CA SER A 62 10.13 -3.38 -3.92
C SER A 62 10.13 -3.99 -2.53
N GLY A 63 11.23 -3.80 -1.80
CA GLY A 63 11.39 -4.33 -0.45
C GLY A 63 10.54 -3.63 0.62
N SER A 64 9.75 -2.58 0.31
CA SER A 64 8.90 -1.91 1.31
C SER A 64 7.74 -2.77 1.79
N LEU A 65 7.40 -3.84 1.08
CA LEU A 65 6.44 -4.86 1.55
C LEU A 65 7.09 -5.93 2.44
N ASN A 66 8.34 -5.75 2.87
CA ASN A 66 9.00 -6.64 3.82
C ASN A 66 8.90 -6.05 5.23
N ASP A 67 8.26 -6.76 6.15
CA ASP A 67 8.52 -6.64 7.58
C ASP A 67 9.96 -7.09 7.87
N ARG A 68 10.70 -6.33 8.67
CA ARG A 68 12.13 -6.56 8.92
C ARG A 68 12.48 -6.37 10.39
N LEU A 69 13.31 -7.26 10.91
CA LEU A 69 13.88 -7.15 12.25
C LEU A 69 15.32 -7.65 12.23
N ILE A 70 16.25 -6.85 12.77
CA ILE A 70 17.66 -7.22 12.89
C ILE A 70 18.02 -7.14 14.37
N LEU A 71 18.45 -8.25 14.96
CA LEU A 71 18.95 -8.30 16.33
C LEU A 71 20.47 -8.40 16.32
N ARG A 72 21.13 -7.57 17.12
CA ARG A 72 22.50 -7.78 17.56
C ARG A 72 22.44 -8.71 18.78
N VAL A 73 23.03 -9.90 18.69
CA VAL A 73 23.00 -10.91 19.76
C VAL A 73 24.41 -11.12 20.31
N GLU A 74 24.54 -11.05 21.64
CA GLU A 74 25.81 -11.26 22.36
C GLU A 74 25.85 -12.67 22.97
N GLY A 75 27.00 -13.34 22.82
CA GLY A 75 27.15 -14.78 23.09
C GLY A 75 27.16 -15.61 21.81
N ASP A 76 27.44 -16.90 21.93
CA ASP A 76 27.61 -17.79 20.78
C ASP A 76 26.27 -18.43 20.36
N ILE A 77 25.94 -18.34 19.07
CA ILE A 77 24.79 -19.03 18.46
C ILE A 77 25.29 -20.29 17.76
N GLU A 78 24.74 -21.46 18.12
CA GLU A 78 25.01 -22.73 17.43
C GLU A 78 24.12 -22.85 16.17
N PRO A 79 24.67 -22.72 14.95
CA PRO A 79 23.85 -22.58 13.76
C PRO A 79 23.04 -23.83 13.42
N SER A 80 23.52 -25.04 13.78
CA SER A 80 22.82 -26.29 13.49
C SER A 80 21.56 -26.44 14.35
N ALA A 81 21.61 -26.02 15.61
CA ALA A 81 20.45 -25.99 16.48
C ALA A 81 19.45 -24.90 16.05
N LEU A 82 19.94 -23.72 15.64
CA LEU A 82 19.08 -22.65 15.10
C LEU A 82 18.39 -23.07 13.79
N ALA A 83 19.07 -23.82 12.92
CA ALA A 83 18.49 -24.33 11.67
C ALA A 83 17.38 -25.38 11.91
N ARG A 84 17.54 -26.24 12.92
CA ARG A 84 16.47 -27.18 13.33
C ARG A 84 15.28 -26.45 13.96
N ALA A 85 15.54 -25.48 14.84
CA ALA A 85 14.50 -24.63 15.43
C ALA A 85 13.71 -23.82 14.38
N LEU A 86 14.39 -23.27 13.36
CA LEU A 86 13.77 -22.63 12.20
C LEU A 86 12.90 -23.62 11.42
N SER A 87 13.43 -24.81 11.11
CA SER A 87 12.69 -25.86 10.38
C SER A 87 11.43 -26.27 11.13
N ALA A 88 11.50 -26.46 12.44
CA ALA A 88 10.34 -26.78 13.29
C ALA A 88 9.33 -25.62 13.36
N THR A 89 9.80 -24.37 13.32
CA THR A 89 8.94 -23.17 13.27
C THR A 89 8.18 -23.08 11.94
N VAL A 90 8.87 -23.24 10.81
CA VAL A 90 8.25 -23.21 9.47
C VAL A 90 7.38 -24.44 9.20
N ALA A 91 7.65 -25.58 9.84
CA ALA A 91 6.75 -26.73 9.81
C ALA A 91 5.39 -26.40 10.45
N ALA A 92 5.39 -25.72 11.60
CA ALA A 92 4.21 -25.32 12.36
C ALA A 92 3.38 -24.21 11.71
N HIS A 93 3.98 -23.38 10.84
CA HIS A 93 3.34 -22.26 10.17
C HIS A 93 3.38 -22.43 8.63
N PRO A 94 2.39 -23.10 8.02
CA PRO A 94 2.42 -23.44 6.60
C PRO A 94 2.58 -22.26 5.65
N LEU A 95 2.04 -21.09 6.02
CA LEU A 95 2.16 -19.84 5.27
C LEU A 95 3.61 -19.39 5.04
N LEU A 96 4.54 -19.72 5.95
CA LEU A 96 5.96 -19.36 5.85
C LEU A 96 6.74 -20.21 4.84
N ARG A 97 6.12 -21.28 4.32
CA ARG A 97 6.64 -22.18 3.26
C ARG A 97 5.74 -22.20 2.02
N THR A 98 4.94 -21.15 1.83
CA THR A 98 4.00 -21.02 0.70
C THR A 98 4.62 -20.21 -0.43
N LEU A 99 4.46 -20.69 -1.66
CA LEU A 99 4.67 -19.91 -2.89
C LEU A 99 3.33 -19.36 -3.39
N PHE A 100 3.35 -18.19 -4.02
CA PHE A 100 2.17 -17.53 -4.57
C PHE A 100 2.28 -17.47 -6.09
N ARG A 101 1.43 -18.21 -6.80
CA ARG A 101 1.42 -18.24 -8.27
C ARG A 101 0.03 -17.90 -8.79
N PHE A 102 -0.01 -17.17 -9.90
CA PHE A 102 -1.23 -16.81 -10.58
C PHE A 102 -1.42 -17.76 -11.77
N ASP A 103 -2.56 -18.46 -11.83
CA ASP A 103 -2.86 -19.45 -12.88
C ASP A 103 -3.51 -18.84 -14.15
N GLY A 104 -3.65 -17.51 -14.20
CA GLY A 104 -4.38 -16.77 -15.22
C GLY A 104 -5.77 -16.29 -14.76
N HIS A 105 -6.30 -16.86 -13.69
CA HIS A 105 -7.64 -16.54 -13.14
C HIS A 105 -7.62 -16.26 -11.63
N THR A 106 -6.84 -17.02 -10.87
CA THR A 106 -6.82 -17.00 -9.40
C THR A 106 -5.38 -17.01 -8.89
N LEU A 107 -5.12 -16.27 -7.81
CA LEU A 107 -3.87 -16.37 -7.07
C LEU A 107 -3.93 -17.60 -6.14
N ARG A 108 -2.92 -18.46 -6.21
CA ARG A 108 -2.87 -19.72 -5.48
C ARG A 108 -1.64 -19.81 -4.58
N GLN A 109 -1.89 -20.25 -3.35
CA GLN A 109 -0.96 -20.64 -2.32
C GLN A 109 -0.53 -22.10 -2.55
N HIS A 110 0.67 -22.29 -3.10
CA HIS A 110 1.31 -23.60 -3.19
C HIS A 110 2.18 -23.81 -1.94
N VAL A 111 1.62 -24.49 -0.95
CA VAL A 111 2.29 -24.80 0.31
C VAL A 111 3.30 -25.92 0.07
N LEU A 112 4.60 -25.61 0.16
CA LEU A 112 5.68 -26.58 0.01
C LEU A 112 5.73 -27.55 1.22
N PRO A 113 6.35 -28.74 1.10
CA PRO A 113 6.60 -29.63 2.24
C PRO A 113 7.41 -28.93 3.35
N ALA A 114 7.35 -29.47 4.57
CA ALA A 114 8.04 -28.87 5.71
C ALA A 114 9.57 -28.89 5.54
N GLY A 115 10.18 -27.71 5.50
CA GLY A 115 11.62 -27.51 5.45
C GLY A 115 11.97 -26.03 5.34
N ALA A 116 13.09 -25.62 5.94
CA ALA A 116 13.59 -24.25 5.86
C ALA A 116 15.13 -24.24 5.89
N ALA A 117 15.74 -23.39 5.07
CA ALA A 117 17.19 -23.22 5.06
C ALA A 117 17.57 -21.98 5.87
N LEU A 118 18.41 -22.14 6.91
CA LEU A 118 19.05 -21.03 7.60
C LEU A 118 20.24 -20.53 6.77
N ALA A 119 20.22 -19.25 6.36
CA ALA A 119 21.36 -18.65 5.67
C ALA A 119 22.43 -18.22 6.69
N VAL A 120 23.49 -19.01 6.87
CA VAL A 120 24.65 -18.62 7.69
C VAL A 120 25.66 -17.91 6.81
N ARG A 121 26.03 -16.66 7.16
CA ARG A 121 26.93 -15.81 6.38
C ARG A 121 28.10 -15.34 7.22
N ASP A 122 29.31 -15.57 6.70
CA ASP A 122 30.52 -14.90 7.17
C ASP A 122 30.66 -13.56 6.47
N LEU A 123 31.03 -12.53 7.22
CA LEU A 123 31.24 -11.18 6.70
C LEU A 123 32.72 -10.97 6.31
N PRO A 124 32.99 -10.16 5.27
CA PRO A 124 34.35 -9.84 4.88
C PRO A 124 35.09 -9.12 6.01
N LYS A 125 36.36 -9.49 6.19
CA LYS A 125 37.24 -8.92 7.23
C LYS A 125 38.07 -7.79 6.66
N GLU A 126 38.21 -6.72 7.44
CA GLU A 126 39.10 -5.61 7.15
C GLU A 126 40.59 -6.01 7.25
N ARG A 127 41.48 -5.09 6.85
CA ARG A 127 42.93 -5.18 7.10
C ARG A 127 43.23 -5.12 8.60
N GLY A 128 43.18 -6.28 9.23
CA GLY A 128 43.25 -6.45 10.68
C GLY A 128 42.52 -7.71 11.18
N GLY A 129 41.68 -8.32 10.34
CA GLY A 129 41.02 -9.61 10.64
C GLY A 129 39.67 -9.49 11.37
N ASN A 130 39.23 -8.27 11.67
CA ASN A 130 37.92 -7.96 12.24
C ASN A 130 36.92 -7.61 11.13
N VAL A 131 35.63 -7.79 11.41
CA VAL A 131 34.52 -7.29 10.59
C VAL A 131 34.13 -5.91 11.13
N ASP A 132 33.92 -4.94 10.23
CA ASP A 132 33.33 -3.65 10.61
C ASP A 132 31.84 -3.84 11.03
N PRO A 133 31.45 -3.47 12.26
CA PRO A 133 30.05 -3.51 12.69
C PRO A 133 29.11 -2.66 11.83
N GLY A 134 29.57 -1.55 11.25
CA GLY A 134 28.77 -0.69 10.36
C GLY A 134 28.38 -1.42 9.08
N ALA A 135 29.39 -1.92 8.35
CA ALA A 135 29.22 -2.77 7.17
C ALA A 135 28.39 -4.03 7.49
N ALA A 136 28.59 -4.66 8.65
CA ALA A 136 27.80 -5.82 9.07
C ALA A 136 26.30 -5.51 9.13
N VAL A 137 25.91 -4.40 9.79
CA VAL A 137 24.51 -3.97 9.88
C VAL A 137 23.99 -3.54 8.50
N ALA A 138 24.79 -2.86 7.68
CA ALA A 138 24.41 -2.50 6.32
C ALA A 138 24.10 -3.73 5.44
N THR A 139 24.97 -4.75 5.43
CA THR A 139 24.75 -6.01 4.69
C THR A 139 23.52 -6.77 5.21
N ALA A 140 23.28 -6.75 6.52
CA ALA A 140 22.09 -7.35 7.11
C ALA A 140 20.80 -6.62 6.70
N ARG A 141 20.82 -5.28 6.69
CA ARG A 141 19.72 -4.43 6.20
C ARG A 141 19.43 -4.68 4.72
N GLU A 142 20.44 -4.69 3.87
CA GLU A 142 20.31 -4.99 2.44
C GLU A 142 19.70 -6.38 2.19
N THR A 143 20.17 -7.40 2.93
CA THR A 143 19.65 -8.76 2.84
C THR A 143 18.17 -8.85 3.23
N ALA A 144 17.76 -8.11 4.27
CA ALA A 144 16.36 -8.01 4.67
C ALA A 144 15.51 -7.16 3.70
N ALA A 145 16.14 -6.26 2.94
CA ALA A 145 15.50 -5.35 1.99
C ALA A 145 15.28 -5.93 0.59
N GLY A 146 15.92 -7.05 0.24
CA GLY A 146 15.77 -7.66 -1.09
C GLY A 146 14.30 -8.00 -1.41
N VAL A 147 13.89 -7.79 -2.66
CA VAL A 147 12.56 -8.18 -3.15
C VAL A 147 12.42 -9.72 -3.07
N PHE A 148 11.26 -10.22 -2.66
CA PHE A 148 10.95 -11.66 -2.67
C PHE A 148 10.44 -12.10 -4.05
N ALA A 149 10.92 -13.23 -4.58
CA ALA A 149 10.36 -13.82 -5.79
C ALA A 149 9.19 -14.76 -5.41
N LEU A 150 8.00 -14.21 -5.10
CA LEU A 150 6.92 -14.95 -4.45
C LEU A 150 6.44 -16.22 -5.20
N ASP A 151 6.70 -16.35 -6.50
CA ASP A 151 6.38 -17.54 -7.31
C ASP A 151 7.35 -18.73 -7.11
N ARG A 152 8.53 -18.45 -6.52
CA ARG A 152 9.71 -19.35 -6.41
C ARG A 152 10.33 -19.41 -5.02
N GLU A 153 10.13 -18.38 -4.20
CA GLU A 153 10.73 -18.19 -2.89
C GLU A 153 9.63 -17.97 -1.84
N PRO A 154 9.63 -18.72 -0.72
CA PRO A 154 8.70 -18.47 0.37
C PRO A 154 8.89 -17.08 1.01
N PRO A 155 7.83 -16.49 1.59
CA PRO A 155 7.82 -15.11 2.10
C PRO A 155 8.55 -14.94 3.45
N LEU A 156 9.61 -15.72 3.70
CA LEU A 156 10.42 -15.71 4.91
C LEU A 156 11.91 -15.86 4.57
N ARG A 157 12.74 -14.96 5.10
CA ARG A 157 14.20 -15.10 5.15
C ARG A 157 14.68 -14.96 6.59
N LEU A 158 15.51 -15.89 7.03
CA LEU A 158 16.30 -15.77 8.26
C LEU A 158 17.78 -15.95 7.94
N ALA A 159 18.59 -14.95 8.27
CA ALA A 159 20.03 -14.96 8.06
C ALA A 159 20.79 -14.72 9.38
N LEU A 160 21.79 -15.57 9.64
CA LEU A 160 22.72 -15.44 10.75
C LEU A 160 24.07 -14.93 10.22
N PHE A 161 24.43 -13.70 10.58
CA PHE A 161 25.73 -13.12 10.26
C PHE A 161 26.70 -13.30 11.43
N ARG A 162 27.87 -13.86 11.17
CA ARG A 162 28.94 -14.01 12.15
C ARG A 162 29.88 -12.79 12.06
N VAL A 163 29.80 -11.90 13.05
CA VAL A 163 30.62 -10.67 13.09
C VAL A 163 31.98 -10.98 13.71
N ARG A 164 31.97 -11.61 14.90
CA ARG A 164 33.15 -12.12 15.61
C ARG A 164 32.70 -13.20 16.62
N PRO A 165 33.61 -13.95 17.27
CA PRO A 165 33.23 -14.84 18.38
C PRO A 165 32.42 -14.08 19.44
N GLY A 166 31.35 -14.70 19.94
CA GLY A 166 30.39 -14.09 20.88
C GLY A 166 29.60 -12.87 20.36
N LEU A 167 29.53 -12.62 19.04
CA LEU A 167 28.72 -11.53 18.48
C LEU A 167 28.15 -11.87 17.09
N HIS A 168 26.83 -11.86 17.00
CA HIS A 168 26.08 -12.16 15.78
C HIS A 168 25.09 -11.06 15.43
N LEU A 169 24.72 -10.98 14.15
CA LEU A 169 23.45 -10.34 13.74
C LEU A 169 22.49 -11.43 13.27
N LEU A 170 21.26 -11.42 13.79
CA LEU A 170 20.16 -12.25 13.33
C LEU A 170 19.19 -11.35 12.55
N ALA A 171 19.16 -11.49 11.22
CA ALA A 171 18.28 -10.72 10.35
C ALA A 171 17.09 -11.57 9.91
N LEU A 172 15.89 -11.12 10.26
CA LEU A 172 14.59 -11.64 9.86
C LEU A 172 13.98 -10.69 8.83
N ALA A 173 13.47 -11.24 7.73
CA ALA A 173 12.57 -10.55 6.82
C ALA A 173 11.37 -11.44 6.48
N MET A 174 10.18 -10.86 6.52
CA MET A 174 8.92 -11.53 6.15
C MET A 174 8.19 -10.65 5.15
N HIS A 175 7.72 -11.19 4.03
CA HIS A 175 6.89 -10.41 3.11
C HIS A 175 5.49 -10.24 3.72
N HIS A 176 4.88 -9.06 3.64
CA HIS A 176 3.55 -8.77 4.21
C HIS A 176 2.47 -9.76 3.73
N ILE A 177 2.61 -10.40 2.56
CA ILE A 177 1.70 -11.48 2.13
C ILE A 177 1.61 -12.68 3.10
N ALA A 178 2.56 -12.77 4.05
CA ALA A 178 2.63 -13.74 5.13
C ALA A 178 2.86 -13.11 6.52
N SER A 179 2.67 -11.78 6.65
CA SER A 179 3.11 -11.03 7.83
C SER A 179 2.31 -9.76 8.05
N ASP A 180 2.30 -9.31 9.30
CA ASP A 180 1.83 -8.01 9.75
C ASP A 180 2.75 -7.49 10.86
N ASN A 181 2.49 -6.29 11.39
CA ASN A 181 3.33 -5.63 12.39
C ASN A 181 3.66 -6.49 13.63
N ASP A 182 2.79 -7.43 14.01
CA ASP A 182 2.97 -8.31 15.18
C ASP A 182 3.69 -9.63 14.83
N SER A 183 3.51 -10.12 13.60
CA SER A 183 4.03 -11.42 13.14
C SER A 183 5.54 -11.63 13.33
N PRO A 184 6.45 -10.66 13.06
CA PRO A 184 7.88 -10.83 13.27
C PRO A 184 8.27 -11.11 14.74
N LEU A 185 7.61 -10.46 15.70
CA LEU A 185 7.89 -10.66 17.13
C LEU A 185 7.31 -11.98 17.64
N LEU A 186 6.11 -12.36 17.16
CA LEU A 186 5.53 -13.68 17.42
C LEU A 186 6.45 -14.80 16.91
N LEU A 187 6.88 -14.69 15.63
CA LEU A 187 7.78 -15.65 15.01
C LEU A 187 9.12 -15.76 15.75
N LEU A 188 9.70 -14.63 16.14
CA LEU A 188 10.96 -14.58 16.87
C LEU A 188 10.83 -15.21 18.26
N THR A 189 9.75 -14.95 18.98
CA THR A 189 9.49 -15.52 20.31
C THR A 189 9.36 -17.04 20.23
N GLU A 190 8.60 -17.53 19.24
CA GLU A 190 8.50 -18.95 18.94
C GLU A 190 9.85 -19.58 18.56
N LEU A 191 10.62 -18.93 17.69
CA LEU A 191 11.93 -19.40 17.25
C LEU A 191 12.91 -19.47 18.43
N ALA A 192 12.91 -18.47 19.31
CA ALA A 192 13.76 -18.42 20.50
C ALA A 192 13.44 -19.58 21.46
N GLU A 193 12.17 -19.88 21.69
CA GLU A 193 11.75 -21.01 22.54
C GLU A 193 12.10 -22.36 21.89
N ARG A 194 11.89 -22.54 20.58
CA ARG A 194 12.31 -23.76 19.87
C ARG A 194 13.84 -23.93 19.86
N TYR A 195 14.60 -22.84 19.71
CA TYR A 195 16.07 -22.87 19.77
C TYR A 195 16.58 -23.21 21.17
N ARG A 196 15.99 -22.61 22.22
CA ARG A 196 16.27 -22.94 23.62
C ARG A 196 15.97 -24.42 23.93
N ALA A 197 14.87 -24.95 23.38
CA ALA A 197 14.47 -26.34 23.51
C ALA A 197 15.47 -27.30 22.83
N GLU A 198 15.89 -27.00 21.60
CA GLU A 198 16.93 -27.72 20.84
C GLU A 198 18.30 -27.75 21.54
N LEU A 199 18.71 -26.65 22.19
CA LEU A 199 19.96 -26.59 22.96
C LEU A 199 19.95 -27.45 24.24
N LEU A 200 18.76 -27.71 24.79
CA LEU A 200 18.58 -28.41 26.06
C LEU A 200 18.08 -29.85 25.91
N ASP A 201 17.92 -30.34 24.68
CA ASP A 201 17.30 -31.63 24.35
C ASP A 201 15.94 -31.82 25.06
N ALA A 202 15.12 -30.77 25.01
CA ALA A 202 13.86 -30.66 25.74
C ALA A 202 12.70 -30.28 24.81
N PRO A 203 11.44 -30.59 25.14
CA PRO A 203 10.29 -30.13 24.35
C PRO A 203 10.08 -28.61 24.50
N ALA A 204 9.83 -27.94 23.37
CA ALA A 204 9.45 -26.53 23.34
C ALA A 204 8.06 -26.32 23.98
N ARG A 205 7.91 -25.26 24.77
CA ARG A 205 6.69 -24.92 25.51
C ARG A 205 5.93 -23.82 24.81
N LEU A 206 5.35 -24.15 23.66
CA LEU A 206 4.56 -23.24 22.85
C LEU A 206 3.09 -23.70 22.80
N PRO A 207 2.14 -22.76 22.63
CA PRO A 207 0.78 -23.12 22.24
C PRO A 207 0.79 -23.78 20.86
N GLN A 208 -0.30 -24.47 20.51
CA GLN A 208 -0.48 -24.94 19.14
C GLN A 208 -0.60 -23.73 18.20
N ALA A 209 0.23 -23.70 17.15
CA ALA A 209 0.16 -22.69 16.10
C ALA A 209 -1.19 -22.80 15.36
N ALA A 210 -1.83 -21.65 15.13
CA ALA A 210 -3.06 -21.56 14.35
C ALA A 210 -2.72 -21.24 12.89
N ASP A 211 -3.26 -22.02 11.95
CA ASP A 211 -3.07 -21.77 10.52
C ASP A 211 -3.88 -20.54 10.08
N TYR A 212 -3.19 -19.58 9.45
CA TYR A 212 -3.79 -18.34 8.93
C TYR A 212 -4.90 -18.59 7.91
N THR A 213 -4.68 -19.50 6.95
CA THR A 213 -5.63 -19.75 5.86
C THR A 213 -6.87 -20.44 6.40
N GLU A 214 -6.72 -21.39 7.32
CA GLU A 214 -7.85 -22.03 8.01
C GLU A 214 -8.62 -21.02 8.86
N THR A 215 -7.92 -20.12 9.58
CA THR A 215 -8.54 -19.07 10.40
C THR A 215 -9.36 -18.08 9.57
N VAL A 216 -8.79 -17.54 8.48
CA VAL A 216 -9.50 -16.61 7.58
C VAL A 216 -10.66 -17.31 6.87
N ARG A 217 -10.49 -18.56 6.45
CA ARG A 217 -11.56 -19.39 5.86
C ARG A 217 -12.72 -19.59 6.83
N ALA A 218 -12.45 -19.92 8.09
CA ALA A 218 -13.47 -20.07 9.11
C ALA A 218 -14.24 -18.75 9.35
N GLY A 219 -13.53 -17.62 9.39
CA GLY A 219 -14.13 -16.28 9.48
C GLY A 219 -15.05 -15.95 8.29
N ALA A 220 -14.61 -16.26 7.07
CA ALA A 220 -15.40 -16.05 5.86
C ALA A 220 -16.68 -16.89 5.83
N VAL A 221 -16.59 -18.18 6.22
CA VAL A 221 -17.75 -19.08 6.33
C VAL A 221 -18.73 -18.57 7.40
N ALA A 222 -18.23 -18.08 8.54
CA ALA A 222 -19.06 -17.52 9.60
C ALA A 222 -19.75 -16.19 9.21
N LEU A 223 -19.09 -15.35 8.39
CA LEU A 223 -19.68 -14.13 7.84
C LEU A 223 -20.79 -14.44 6.84
N GLY A 224 -20.54 -15.39 5.94
CA GLY A 224 -21.47 -15.84 4.90
C GLY A 224 -21.79 -14.79 3.83
N ALA A 225 -22.41 -15.23 2.74
CA ALA A 225 -22.75 -14.37 1.60
C ALA A 225 -23.66 -13.18 1.98
N GLU A 226 -24.63 -13.39 2.88
CA GLU A 226 -25.49 -12.32 3.39
C GLU A 226 -24.73 -11.30 4.24
N GLY A 227 -23.80 -11.75 5.10
CA GLY A 227 -22.98 -10.86 5.91
C GLY A 227 -22.08 -10.01 5.05
N ARG A 228 -21.38 -10.63 4.10
CA ARG A 228 -20.59 -9.97 3.07
C ARG A 228 -21.41 -8.92 2.31
N ALA A 229 -22.60 -9.29 1.82
CA ALA A 229 -23.50 -8.38 1.11
C ALA A 229 -24.07 -7.26 1.99
N ARG A 230 -24.14 -7.41 3.33
CA ARG A 230 -24.47 -6.31 4.26
C ARG A 230 -23.29 -5.35 4.41
N LEU A 231 -22.06 -5.87 4.55
CA LEU A 231 -20.86 -5.04 4.68
C LEU A 231 -20.58 -4.21 3.42
N VAL A 232 -20.69 -4.81 2.22
CA VAL A 232 -20.52 -4.08 0.96
C VAL A 232 -21.51 -2.92 0.84
N ARG A 233 -22.81 -3.15 1.15
CA ARG A 233 -23.81 -2.07 1.15
C ARG A 233 -23.55 -1.01 2.20
N HIS A 234 -23.15 -1.40 3.41
CA HIS A 234 -22.77 -0.46 4.46
C HIS A 234 -21.66 0.50 3.99
N TRP A 235 -20.59 -0.04 3.43
CA TRP A 235 -19.48 0.78 2.93
C TRP A 235 -19.88 1.61 1.70
N ALA A 236 -20.71 1.09 0.81
CA ALA A 236 -21.25 1.87 -0.31
C ALA A 236 -22.12 3.05 0.15
N ASP A 237 -22.99 2.86 1.15
CA ASP A 237 -23.77 3.95 1.74
C ASP A 237 -22.88 4.97 2.49
N ARG A 238 -21.83 4.52 3.18
CA ARG A 238 -20.92 5.42 3.94
C ARG A 238 -19.97 6.22 3.06
N LEU A 239 -19.50 5.65 1.95
CA LEU A 239 -18.56 6.28 1.02
C LEU A 239 -19.22 6.97 -0.18
N ARG A 240 -20.56 6.87 -0.32
CA ARG A 240 -21.34 7.64 -1.31
C ARG A 240 -21.06 9.14 -1.21
N ASP A 241 -20.93 9.81 -2.36
CA ASP A 241 -20.64 11.26 -2.44
C ASP A 241 -19.34 11.65 -1.70
N THR A 242 -18.36 10.75 -1.59
CA THR A 242 -17.00 11.12 -1.16
C THR A 242 -16.34 11.87 -2.33
N PRO A 243 -15.89 13.13 -2.14
CA PRO A 243 -15.21 13.86 -3.20
C PRO A 243 -13.85 13.22 -3.53
N PRO A 244 -13.27 13.53 -4.70
CA PRO A 244 -11.91 13.10 -5.06
C PRO A 244 -10.89 13.44 -3.97
N ALA A 245 -9.84 12.61 -3.86
CA ALA A 245 -8.77 12.83 -2.89
C ALA A 245 -8.16 14.23 -3.07
N PRO A 246 -7.95 15.00 -1.98
CA PRO A 246 -7.53 16.38 -2.08
C PRO A 246 -6.10 16.48 -2.60
N ARG A 247 -5.87 17.30 -3.62
CA ARG A 247 -4.52 17.63 -4.09
C ARG A 247 -3.80 18.40 -2.98
N LEU A 248 -2.88 17.72 -2.29
CA LEU A 248 -2.05 18.32 -1.25
C LEU A 248 -1.20 19.46 -1.86
N PRO A 249 -0.97 20.58 -1.16
CA PRO A 249 -0.12 21.68 -1.65
C PRO A 249 1.38 21.36 -1.56
N LEU A 250 1.72 20.10 -1.85
CA LEU A 250 3.06 19.57 -1.84
C LEU A 250 3.54 19.55 -3.29
N GLY A 251 4.50 20.42 -3.62
CA GLY A 251 5.12 20.41 -4.94
C GLY A 251 5.77 19.05 -5.24
N SER A 252 5.86 18.71 -6.53
CA SER A 252 6.60 17.52 -6.96
C SER A 252 8.06 17.62 -6.52
N GLY A 253 8.52 16.61 -5.78
CA GLY A 253 9.93 16.46 -5.44
C GLY A 253 10.77 16.08 -6.66
N SER A 254 12.09 16.10 -6.50
CA SER A 254 13.03 15.57 -7.49
C SER A 254 12.95 14.05 -7.61
N GLY A 255 11.96 13.57 -8.36
CA GLY A 255 11.90 12.23 -8.96
C GLY A 255 12.25 11.04 -8.07
N GLY A 256 11.30 10.56 -7.26
CA GLY A 256 11.34 9.21 -6.67
C GLY A 256 12.17 9.03 -5.40
N GLU A 257 12.75 10.09 -4.84
CA GLU A 257 13.38 10.02 -3.51
C GLU A 257 12.31 9.84 -2.41
N ARG A 258 12.53 8.81 -1.58
CA ARG A 258 11.69 8.51 -0.40
C ARG A 258 12.16 9.35 0.79
N GLY A 259 11.44 10.42 1.09
CA GLY A 259 11.74 11.32 2.21
C GLY A 259 11.03 10.93 3.51
N SER A 260 11.54 11.45 4.63
CA SER A 260 10.92 11.28 5.94
C SER A 260 11.17 12.48 6.86
N VAL A 261 10.11 13.26 7.11
CA VAL A 261 10.13 14.33 8.11
C VAL A 261 9.50 13.83 9.41
N HIS A 262 9.87 14.40 10.56
CA HIS A 262 9.19 14.09 11.82
C HIS A 262 9.12 15.29 12.75
N VAL A 263 8.08 15.31 13.58
CA VAL A 263 7.90 16.27 14.68
C VAL A 263 7.64 15.54 15.99
N THR A 264 8.23 16.02 17.08
CA THR A 264 8.06 15.42 18.41
C THR A 264 7.47 16.43 19.39
N THR A 265 6.48 16.03 20.17
CA THR A 265 5.80 16.91 21.15
C THR A 265 6.67 17.24 22.36
N GLY A 266 7.65 16.38 22.66
CA GLY A 266 8.28 16.27 23.98
C GLY A 266 7.30 15.75 25.06
N PRO A 267 7.79 15.40 26.26
CA PRO A 267 6.96 14.79 27.31
C PRO A 267 5.82 15.67 27.82
N ALA A 268 6.03 17.00 27.89
CA ALA A 268 5.03 17.92 28.46
C ALA A 268 3.76 18.01 27.61
N LEU A 269 3.90 18.31 26.31
CA LEU A 269 2.77 18.32 25.39
C LEU A 269 2.24 16.90 25.15
N GLY A 270 3.09 15.87 25.09
CA GLY A 270 2.64 14.48 24.98
C GLY A 270 1.74 14.05 26.13
N GLY A 271 2.10 14.42 27.37
CA GLY A 271 1.25 14.25 28.55
C GLY A 271 -0.08 15.02 28.46
N ALA A 272 -0.05 16.27 27.98
CA ALA A 272 -1.25 17.08 27.77
C ALA A 272 -2.19 16.49 26.70
N VAL A 273 -1.65 15.94 25.61
CA VAL A 273 -2.41 15.21 24.58
C VAL A 273 -3.09 13.97 25.19
N ARG A 274 -2.37 13.16 25.99
CA ARG A 274 -2.97 12.00 26.69
C ARG A 274 -4.08 12.43 27.67
N ALA A 275 -3.86 13.50 28.43
CA ALA A 275 -4.87 14.05 29.33
C ALA A 275 -6.12 14.55 28.58
N ARG A 276 -5.94 15.22 27.43
CA ARG A 276 -7.06 15.69 26.59
C ARG A 276 -7.83 14.54 25.96
N ALA A 277 -7.15 13.50 25.46
CA ALA A 277 -7.79 12.29 24.93
C ALA A 277 -8.68 11.61 26.00
N ALA A 278 -8.14 11.43 27.21
CA ALA A 278 -8.89 10.89 28.35
C ALA A 278 -10.09 11.76 28.74
N SER A 279 -9.91 13.09 28.81
CA SER A 279 -10.99 14.06 29.10
C SER A 279 -12.13 14.01 28.08
N LEU A 280 -11.80 13.93 26.79
CA LEU A 280 -12.77 13.80 25.70
C LEU A 280 -13.36 12.39 25.57
N LYS A 281 -12.79 11.39 26.28
CA LYS A 281 -13.10 9.95 26.23
C LYS A 281 -12.86 9.35 24.83
N VAL A 282 -11.77 9.75 24.19
CA VAL A 282 -11.33 9.26 22.86
C VAL A 282 -9.97 8.57 22.96
N SER A 283 -9.64 7.73 21.98
CA SER A 283 -8.30 7.15 21.88
C SER A 283 -7.28 8.20 21.41
N LEU A 284 -5.98 7.94 21.64
CA LEU A 284 -4.92 8.78 21.09
C LEU A 284 -4.97 8.81 19.57
N PHE A 285 -5.16 7.65 18.92
CA PHE A 285 -5.46 7.55 17.48
C PHE A 285 -6.56 8.53 17.04
N ALA A 286 -7.73 8.54 17.70
CA ALA A 286 -8.85 9.37 17.28
C ALA A 286 -8.57 10.88 17.49
N LEU A 287 -7.78 11.24 18.50
CA LEU A 287 -7.34 12.62 18.71
C LEU A 287 -6.36 13.05 17.61
N THR A 288 -5.30 12.27 17.37
CA THR A 288 -4.25 12.60 16.40
C THR A 288 -4.72 12.51 14.95
N CYS A 289 -5.56 11.52 14.60
CA CYS A 289 -6.23 11.44 13.30
C CYS A 289 -7.10 12.68 13.04
N ALA A 290 -7.87 13.14 14.03
CA ALA A 290 -8.67 14.36 13.90
C ALA A 290 -7.80 15.62 13.67
N VAL A 291 -6.62 15.71 14.28
CA VAL A 291 -5.66 16.81 14.01
C VAL A 291 -5.08 16.70 12.60
N LEU A 292 -4.71 15.51 12.13
CA LEU A 292 -4.28 15.30 10.74
C LEU A 292 -5.37 15.74 9.76
N ARG A 293 -6.63 15.37 10.03
CA ARG A 293 -7.79 15.74 9.21
C ARG A 293 -7.95 17.26 9.11
N ILE A 294 -7.79 17.99 10.22
CA ILE A 294 -7.79 19.47 10.24
C ILE A 294 -6.57 20.04 9.48
N THR A 295 -5.41 19.41 9.62
CA THR A 295 -4.15 19.83 8.96
C THR A 295 -4.31 19.79 7.44
N VAL A 296 -4.80 18.67 6.90
CA VAL A 296 -5.08 18.49 5.48
C VAL A 296 -6.23 19.39 5.02
N TRP A 297 -7.28 19.54 5.82
CA TRP A 297 -8.40 20.44 5.53
C TRP A 297 -7.96 21.91 5.40
N ARG A 298 -7.12 22.41 6.31
CA ARG A 298 -6.63 23.80 6.26
C ARG A 298 -5.70 24.05 5.08
N SER A 299 -4.82 23.10 4.76
CA SER A 299 -3.85 23.23 3.67
C SER A 299 -4.47 23.05 2.27
N THR A 300 -5.55 22.27 2.13
CA THR A 300 -6.21 21.99 0.83
C THR A 300 -7.53 22.71 0.61
N ARG A 301 -8.22 23.12 1.69
CA ARG A 301 -9.61 23.62 1.71
C ARG A 301 -10.65 22.65 1.13
N ALA A 302 -10.34 21.35 1.11
CA ALA A 302 -11.25 20.31 0.65
C ALA A 302 -12.55 20.25 1.47
N ALA A 303 -13.65 19.82 0.84
CA ALA A 303 -14.94 19.65 1.54
C ALA A 303 -14.97 18.43 2.47
N ASP A 304 -14.18 17.40 2.15
CA ASP A 304 -14.02 16.18 2.92
C ASP A 304 -12.57 15.71 2.81
N VAL A 305 -12.13 14.88 3.76
CA VAL A 305 -10.80 14.26 3.75
C VAL A 305 -11.01 12.81 4.14
N LEU A 306 -10.78 11.87 3.23
CA LEU A 306 -10.77 10.45 3.52
C LEU A 306 -9.39 10.04 4.03
N VAL A 307 -9.32 9.24 5.10
CA VAL A 307 -8.06 8.78 5.70
C VAL A 307 -8.02 7.26 5.66
N ALA A 308 -7.00 6.68 5.03
CA ALA A 308 -6.74 5.24 5.13
C ALA A 308 -6.11 4.94 6.50
N SER A 309 -6.56 3.88 7.18
CA SER A 309 -5.92 3.39 8.40
C SER A 309 -5.73 1.88 8.32
N PRO A 310 -4.50 1.35 8.50
CA PRO A 310 -4.33 -0.06 8.75
C PRO A 310 -4.98 -0.43 10.08
N PHE A 311 -5.62 -1.59 10.13
CA PHE A 311 -6.29 -2.12 11.31
C PHE A 311 -6.03 -3.62 11.42
N SER A 312 -5.56 -4.05 12.59
CA SER A 312 -5.28 -5.47 12.88
C SER A 312 -6.55 -6.19 13.30
N GLN A 313 -6.88 -7.30 12.65
CA GLN A 313 -8.00 -8.18 13.01
C GLN A 313 -7.65 -9.17 14.15
N ARG A 314 -6.52 -8.94 14.86
CA ARG A 314 -6.14 -9.63 16.10
C ARG A 314 -7.01 -9.18 17.29
N GLY A 315 -7.00 -9.93 18.38
CA GLY A 315 -7.87 -9.69 19.54
C GLY A 315 -9.24 -10.38 19.45
N GLY A 316 -9.52 -11.07 18.33
CA GLY A 316 -10.65 -11.99 18.20
C GLY A 316 -10.31 -13.39 18.72
N PRO A 317 -11.31 -14.22 19.12
CA PRO A 317 -11.06 -15.56 19.64
C PRO A 317 -10.18 -16.41 18.70
N GLY A 318 -9.01 -16.83 19.18
CA GLY A 318 -8.06 -17.66 18.43
C GLY A 318 -7.14 -16.93 17.44
N THR A 319 -7.23 -15.59 17.32
CA THR A 319 -6.44 -14.82 16.33
C THR A 319 -5.09 -14.33 16.85
N ASP A 320 -4.91 -14.20 18.17
CA ASP A 320 -3.77 -13.50 18.77
C ASP A 320 -2.41 -14.11 18.39
N GLY A 321 -2.33 -15.44 18.31
CA GLY A 321 -1.10 -16.19 17.97
C GLY A 321 -0.96 -16.60 16.50
N VAL A 322 -1.84 -16.14 15.60
CA VAL A 322 -1.77 -16.46 14.17
C VAL A 322 -0.60 -15.69 13.52
N ILE A 323 0.22 -16.33 12.70
CA ILE A 323 1.23 -15.63 11.88
C ILE A 323 0.69 -15.46 10.46
N GLY A 324 0.58 -14.21 9.98
CA GLY A 324 0.00 -13.89 8.67
C GLY A 324 -0.55 -12.46 8.58
N PRO A 325 -0.98 -12.01 7.38
CA PRO A 325 -1.56 -10.68 7.20
C PRO A 325 -2.98 -10.61 7.74
N LEU A 326 -3.11 -10.31 9.03
CA LEU A 326 -4.38 -9.96 9.66
C LEU A 326 -4.69 -8.46 9.61
N LEU A 327 -3.87 -7.66 8.92
CA LEU A 327 -4.16 -6.28 8.61
C LEU A 327 -5.22 -6.15 7.50
N THR A 328 -6.19 -5.27 7.72
CA THR A 328 -7.07 -4.69 6.70
C THR A 328 -6.87 -3.18 6.66
N THR A 329 -7.22 -2.51 5.55
CA THR A 329 -7.19 -1.04 5.48
C THR A 329 -8.62 -0.52 5.53
N LEU A 330 -8.90 0.34 6.50
CA LEU A 330 -10.18 0.99 6.71
C LEU A 330 -10.16 2.40 6.10
N ALA A 331 -11.22 2.77 5.40
CA ALA A 331 -11.43 4.11 4.87
C ALA A 331 -12.25 4.94 5.88
N LEU A 332 -11.58 5.81 6.65
CA LEU A 332 -12.20 6.57 7.74
C LEU A 332 -12.69 7.93 7.23
N ARG A 333 -14.03 8.09 7.15
CA ARG A 333 -14.69 9.31 6.69
C ARG A 333 -15.33 10.08 7.85
N ASN A 334 -14.88 11.30 8.10
CA ASN A 334 -15.43 12.17 9.14
C ASN A 334 -15.41 13.63 8.64
N PRO A 335 -16.46 14.07 7.93
CA PRO A 335 -16.50 15.39 7.29
C PRO A 335 -16.30 16.53 8.30
N LEU A 336 -15.57 17.56 7.86
CA LEU A 336 -15.32 18.75 8.67
C LEU A 336 -16.39 19.81 8.41
N ALA A 337 -16.70 20.61 9.42
CA ALA A 337 -17.53 21.81 9.28
C ALA A 337 -16.87 22.95 10.07
N PRO A 338 -16.78 24.19 9.52
CA PRO A 338 -16.07 25.30 10.17
C PRO A 338 -16.55 25.64 11.59
N GLU A 339 -17.84 25.52 11.83
CA GLU A 339 -18.53 25.83 13.09
C GLU A 339 -18.39 24.74 14.16
N ARG A 340 -18.04 23.52 13.75
CA ARG A 340 -17.85 22.36 14.64
C ARG A 340 -16.70 22.61 15.60
N THR A 341 -16.71 22.03 16.79
CA THR A 341 -15.57 22.06 17.72
C THR A 341 -14.62 20.87 17.50
N PHE A 342 -13.37 20.99 17.95
CA PHE A 342 -12.46 19.82 17.96
C PHE A 342 -13.00 18.68 18.85
N ALA A 343 -13.61 19.03 19.98
CA ALA A 343 -14.23 18.07 20.90
C ALA A 343 -15.33 17.23 20.23
N GLU A 344 -16.10 17.80 19.29
CA GLU A 344 -17.10 17.10 18.49
C GLU A 344 -16.48 16.31 17.32
N LEU A 345 -15.41 16.84 16.71
CA LEU A 345 -14.68 16.13 15.66
C LEU A 345 -14.06 14.83 16.19
N ALA A 346 -13.28 14.91 17.27
CA ALA A 346 -12.60 13.76 17.86
C ALA A 346 -13.58 12.70 18.43
N ARG A 347 -14.75 13.11 18.95
CA ARG A 347 -15.78 12.17 19.44
C ARG A 347 -16.47 11.42 18.31
N ALA A 348 -16.68 12.04 17.15
CA ALA A 348 -17.17 11.33 15.98
C ALA A 348 -16.07 10.50 15.31
N GLU A 349 -14.81 10.95 15.32
CA GLU A 349 -13.65 10.17 14.86
C GLU A 349 -13.60 8.83 15.60
N ARG A 350 -13.79 8.83 16.92
CA ARG A 350 -13.97 7.61 17.72
C ARG A 350 -15.17 6.77 17.27
N GLY A 351 -16.31 7.39 16.97
CA GLY A 351 -17.51 6.69 16.48
C GLY A 351 -17.34 6.07 15.10
N GLU A 352 -16.58 6.75 14.23
CA GLU A 352 -16.22 6.28 12.90
C GLU A 352 -15.26 5.10 12.97
N VAL A 353 -14.19 5.20 13.76
CA VAL A 353 -13.26 4.09 14.02
C VAL A 353 -14.00 2.87 14.55
N LEU A 354 -14.91 3.02 15.53
CA LEU A 354 -15.71 1.91 16.06
C LEU A 354 -16.64 1.29 14.99
N THR A 355 -17.25 2.12 14.14
CA THR A 355 -18.10 1.64 13.04
C THR A 355 -17.25 0.89 12.01
N ALA A 356 -16.09 1.44 11.65
CA ALA A 356 -15.15 0.86 10.70
C ALA A 356 -14.57 -0.47 11.20
N MET A 357 -14.24 -0.58 12.49
CA MET A 357 -13.78 -1.83 13.12
C MET A 357 -14.85 -2.93 13.05
N VAL A 358 -16.12 -2.61 13.37
CA VAL A 358 -17.23 -3.57 13.36
C VAL A 358 -17.61 -4.02 11.94
N ASN A 359 -17.33 -3.20 10.93
CA ASN A 359 -17.67 -3.48 9.53
C ASN A 359 -16.43 -3.80 8.66
N GLY A 360 -15.24 -3.91 9.26
CA GLY A 360 -13.94 -3.95 8.58
C GLY A 360 -13.50 -5.31 8.05
N HIS A 361 -14.37 -6.32 8.09
CA HIS A 361 -14.03 -7.72 7.78
C HIS A 361 -13.81 -8.04 6.29
N VAL A 362 -14.07 -7.08 5.40
CA VAL A 362 -13.83 -7.21 3.95
C VAL A 362 -12.75 -6.21 3.55
N PRO A 363 -11.66 -6.62 2.87
CA PRO A 363 -10.62 -5.72 2.42
C PRO A 363 -11.14 -4.64 1.46
N HIS A 364 -10.55 -3.45 1.51
CA HIS A 364 -11.06 -2.29 0.76
C HIS A 364 -11.17 -2.53 -0.76
N GLY A 365 -10.14 -3.07 -1.43
CA GLY A 365 -10.23 -3.35 -2.87
C GLY A 365 -11.29 -4.40 -3.23
N THR A 366 -11.59 -5.34 -2.32
CA THR A 366 -12.72 -6.26 -2.47
C THR A 366 -14.05 -5.53 -2.36
N LEU A 367 -14.20 -4.59 -1.41
CA LEU A 367 -15.40 -3.74 -1.30
C LEU A 367 -15.64 -2.94 -2.58
N VAL A 368 -14.61 -2.30 -3.14
CA VAL A 368 -14.68 -1.54 -4.40
C VAL A 368 -15.22 -2.42 -5.54
N ALA A 369 -14.63 -3.59 -5.77
CA ALA A 369 -15.05 -4.45 -6.88
C ALA A 369 -16.40 -5.14 -6.66
N GLU A 370 -16.77 -5.48 -5.42
CA GLU A 370 -18.12 -5.97 -5.15
C GLU A 370 -19.19 -4.89 -5.26
N ALA A 371 -18.91 -3.65 -4.85
CA ALA A 371 -19.85 -2.55 -5.02
C ALA A 371 -20.12 -2.28 -6.51
N ALA A 372 -19.06 -2.27 -7.34
CA ALA A 372 -19.17 -2.16 -8.79
C ALA A 372 -19.98 -3.32 -9.40
N ARG A 373 -19.69 -4.58 -9.06
CA ARG A 373 -20.44 -5.77 -9.55
C ARG A 373 -21.90 -5.84 -9.07
N ARG A 374 -22.30 -5.02 -8.10
CA ARG A 374 -23.66 -4.97 -7.53
C ARG A 374 -24.41 -3.69 -7.90
N ASP A 375 -23.87 -2.88 -8.80
CA ASP A 375 -24.41 -1.58 -9.22
C ASP A 375 -24.68 -0.61 -8.04
N LEU A 376 -23.84 -0.67 -7.00
CA LEU A 376 -23.98 0.16 -5.78
C LEU A 376 -23.27 1.53 -5.89
N GLY A 377 -22.75 1.85 -7.07
CA GLY A 377 -21.91 3.03 -7.34
C GLY A 377 -20.42 2.74 -7.20
N ALA A 378 -19.60 3.59 -7.83
CA ALA A 378 -18.15 3.53 -7.70
C ALA A 378 -17.74 4.00 -6.28
N LEU A 379 -17.00 3.16 -5.57
CA LEU A 379 -16.36 3.57 -4.32
C LEU A 379 -15.02 4.24 -4.66
N PRO A 380 -14.56 5.23 -3.86
CA PRO A 380 -13.23 5.80 -4.05
C PRO A 380 -12.15 4.72 -3.96
N SER A 381 -11.00 4.91 -4.60
CA SER A 381 -9.79 4.12 -4.28
C SER A 381 -9.34 4.42 -2.85
N LEU A 382 -8.40 3.62 -2.31
CA LEU A 382 -7.80 3.97 -1.02
C LEU A 382 -7.12 5.34 -1.15
N PRO A 383 -7.36 6.30 -0.26
CA PRO A 383 -6.77 7.61 -0.37
C PRO A 383 -5.25 7.53 -0.23
N GLY A 384 -4.52 8.35 -0.99
CA GLY A 384 -3.06 8.50 -0.91
C GLY A 384 -2.54 9.05 0.44
N LEU A 385 -3.44 9.26 1.40
CA LEU A 385 -3.16 9.64 2.79
C LEU A 385 -3.47 8.47 3.73
N LEU A 386 -2.42 7.87 4.28
CA LEU A 386 -2.53 6.87 5.36
C LEU A 386 -2.20 7.49 6.71
N PHE A 387 -2.97 7.10 7.74
CA PHE A 387 -2.69 7.41 9.14
C PHE A 387 -2.55 6.14 9.97
N SER A 388 -1.57 6.10 10.87
CA SER A 388 -1.43 5.02 11.85
C SER A 388 -1.00 5.56 13.22
N TYR A 389 -1.42 4.85 14.27
CA TYR A 389 -0.99 5.10 15.65
C TYR A 389 -0.45 3.81 16.25
N GLU A 390 0.69 3.88 16.92
CA GLU A 390 1.20 2.81 17.79
C GLU A 390 1.81 3.41 19.07
N GLU A 391 1.87 2.63 20.15
CA GLU A 391 2.84 2.89 21.21
C GLU A 391 4.14 2.17 20.84
N ARG A 392 5.29 2.75 21.20
CA ARG A 392 6.61 2.17 20.96
C ARG A 392 6.71 0.79 21.62
N GLN A 393 6.68 -0.26 20.80
CA GLN A 393 6.80 -1.63 21.29
C GLN A 393 8.18 -1.85 21.96
N PRO A 394 8.25 -2.52 23.12
CA PRO A 394 9.52 -2.87 23.74
C PRO A 394 10.25 -3.88 22.85
N THR A 395 11.46 -3.55 22.45
CA THR A 395 12.29 -4.45 21.65
C THR A 395 12.77 -5.64 22.50
N PRO A 396 12.97 -6.83 21.90
CA PRO A 396 13.55 -7.97 22.60
C PRO A 396 14.90 -7.60 23.22
N ARG A 397 15.05 -7.91 24.51
CA ARG A 397 16.32 -7.76 25.26
C ARG A 397 17.13 -9.05 25.34
N GLU A 398 16.50 -10.18 25.01
CA GLU A 398 17.11 -11.50 25.02
C GLU A 398 16.57 -12.35 23.85
N PHE A 399 17.43 -13.18 23.29
CA PHE A 399 17.10 -14.23 22.34
C PHE A 399 17.54 -15.58 22.92
N ALA A 400 16.58 -16.41 23.37
CA ALA A 400 16.84 -17.70 24.02
C ALA A 400 17.79 -17.63 25.24
N GLY A 401 17.76 -16.52 25.99
CA GLY A 401 18.64 -16.27 27.15
C GLY A 401 20.00 -15.63 26.81
N LEU A 402 20.28 -15.37 25.52
CA LEU A 402 21.41 -14.54 25.09
C LEU A 402 20.99 -13.07 25.06
N PRO A 403 21.75 -12.11 25.63
CA PRO A 403 21.43 -10.69 25.51
C PRO A 403 21.33 -10.26 24.05
N CYS A 404 20.31 -9.48 23.71
CA CYS A 404 20.16 -8.95 22.36
C CYS A 404 19.59 -7.52 22.33
N GLU A 405 19.82 -6.86 21.19
CA GLU A 405 19.45 -5.47 20.95
C GLU A 405 18.95 -5.34 19.50
N ALA A 406 17.68 -4.98 19.32
CA ALA A 406 17.15 -4.67 18.01
C ALA A 406 17.89 -3.45 17.43
N GLN A 407 18.43 -3.62 16.22
CA GLN A 407 19.07 -2.54 15.48
C GLN A 407 18.00 -1.65 14.86
N ASP A 408 18.18 -0.34 14.96
CA ASP A 408 17.46 0.59 14.08
C ASP A 408 17.78 0.23 12.62
N ILE A 409 16.77 0.25 11.76
CA ILE A 409 16.87 -0.04 10.33
C ILE A 409 16.34 1.10 9.45
N GLY A 410 16.02 2.24 10.06
CA GLY A 410 15.37 3.37 9.40
C GLY A 410 13.86 3.14 9.17
N PRO A 411 13.15 4.17 8.67
CA PRO A 411 11.74 4.02 8.32
C PRO A 411 11.56 3.02 7.17
N ILE A 412 10.56 2.14 7.30
CA ILE A 412 10.07 1.36 6.17
C ILE A 412 9.33 2.34 5.25
N GLY A 413 9.74 2.42 3.98
CA GLY A 413 9.15 3.35 3.03
C GLY A 413 7.66 3.08 2.79
N SER A 414 6.89 4.15 2.65
CA SER A 414 5.46 4.08 2.32
C SER A 414 5.24 3.48 0.92
N ALA A 415 4.11 2.78 0.75
CA ALA A 415 3.56 2.40 -0.55
C ALA A 415 2.58 3.44 -1.13
N LEU A 416 2.26 4.48 -0.34
CA LEU A 416 1.36 5.59 -0.67
C LEU A 416 2.11 6.92 -0.62
N ASP A 417 1.65 7.90 -1.39
CA ASP A 417 2.29 9.22 -1.56
C ASP A 417 2.58 9.94 -0.25
N LEU A 418 1.66 9.84 0.73
CA LEU A 418 1.87 10.33 2.08
C LEU A 418 1.35 9.36 3.15
N SER A 419 2.24 8.92 4.04
CA SER A 419 1.92 8.13 5.22
C SER A 419 2.33 8.87 6.48
N VAL A 420 1.38 9.08 7.39
CA VAL A 420 1.59 9.74 8.68
C VAL A 420 1.49 8.72 9.80
N LYS A 421 2.55 8.58 10.58
CA LYS A 421 2.66 7.59 11.66
C LYS A 421 2.96 8.27 12.98
N ALA A 422 1.99 8.23 13.89
CA ALA A 422 2.14 8.72 15.26
C ALA A 422 2.60 7.58 16.19
N ILE A 423 3.70 7.80 16.90
CA ILE A 423 4.29 6.85 17.85
C ILE A 423 4.26 7.48 19.25
N GLY A 424 3.57 6.83 20.18
CA GLY A 424 3.66 7.15 21.61
C GLY A 424 4.95 6.59 22.19
N GLU A 425 5.82 7.47 22.71
CA GLU A 425 7.14 7.06 23.21
C GLU A 425 7.11 6.78 24.73
N PRO A 426 8.05 5.94 25.25
CA PRO A 426 8.07 5.54 26.66
C PRO A 426 8.35 6.68 27.65
N ASP A 427 8.94 7.78 27.19
CA ASP A 427 9.18 9.00 27.98
C ASP A 427 7.93 9.88 28.13
N GLY A 428 6.83 9.49 27.50
CA GLY A 428 5.58 10.24 27.49
C GLY A 428 5.47 11.25 26.34
N SER A 429 6.45 11.36 25.45
CA SER A 429 6.31 12.14 24.22
C SER A 429 5.48 11.42 23.14
N LEU A 430 5.16 12.14 22.07
CA LEU A 430 4.59 11.64 20.82
C LEU A 430 5.50 12.10 19.68
N THR A 431 5.96 11.17 18.86
CA THR A 431 6.71 11.43 17.63
C THR A 431 5.80 11.14 16.44
N VAL A 432 5.66 12.09 15.51
CA VAL A 432 4.81 11.95 14.32
C VAL A 432 5.70 12.03 13.09
N HIS A 433 5.85 10.88 12.42
CA HIS A 433 6.61 10.73 11.19
C HIS A 433 5.70 10.98 9.98
N TRP A 434 6.23 11.67 8.98
CA TRP A 434 5.61 11.97 7.69
C TRP A 434 6.50 11.37 6.61
N LEU A 435 6.04 10.29 5.98
CA LEU A 435 6.78 9.50 5.00
C LEU A 435 6.19 9.75 3.62
N HIS A 436 7.03 10.06 2.63
CA HIS A 436 6.58 10.37 1.26
C HIS A 436 7.46 9.74 0.19
N THR A 437 6.93 9.68 -1.03
CA THR A 437 7.57 9.08 -2.22
C THR A 437 7.73 10.04 -3.39
N ALA A 438 7.00 11.17 -3.38
CA ALA A 438 6.85 12.07 -4.54
C ALA A 438 6.93 13.58 -4.21
N PHE A 439 7.11 13.95 -2.95
CA PHE A 439 7.06 15.33 -2.45
C PHE A 439 8.43 15.83 -1.98
N ALA A 440 8.62 17.15 -1.92
CA ALA A 440 9.80 17.78 -1.31
C ALA A 440 9.71 17.80 0.23
N ASP A 441 10.83 17.52 0.91
CA ASP A 441 10.95 17.49 2.38
C ASP A 441 10.48 18.81 3.02
N GLU A 442 10.78 19.98 2.42
CA GLU A 442 10.38 21.28 2.96
C GLU A 442 8.86 21.44 3.05
N ALA A 443 8.14 21.06 1.98
CA ALA A 443 6.68 21.18 1.93
C ALA A 443 6.00 20.18 2.88
N VAL A 444 6.60 19.00 3.09
CA VAL A 444 6.14 18.02 4.09
C VAL A 444 6.46 18.49 5.51
N SER A 445 7.57 19.22 5.71
CA SER A 445 7.91 19.86 6.98
C SER A 445 6.90 20.94 7.36
N ASP A 446 6.45 21.78 6.41
CA ASP A 446 5.39 22.76 6.66
C ASP A 446 4.10 22.09 7.15
N LEU A 447 3.68 20.96 6.55
CA LEU A 447 2.55 20.16 7.04
C LEU A 447 2.77 19.61 8.45
N ALA A 448 3.97 19.12 8.75
CA ALA A 448 4.31 18.55 10.05
C ALA A 448 4.35 19.61 11.16
N GLU A 449 4.90 20.79 10.89
CA GLU A 449 4.89 21.93 11.81
C GLU A 449 3.47 22.51 12.00
N GLY A 450 2.69 22.57 10.92
CA GLY A 450 1.28 22.95 10.98
C GLY A 450 0.43 21.99 11.82
N TYR A 451 0.66 20.68 11.67
CA TYR A 451 0.07 19.65 12.52
C TYR A 451 0.44 19.86 14.00
N LEU A 452 1.71 20.12 14.32
CA LEU A 452 2.15 20.34 15.70
C LEU A 452 1.56 21.63 16.30
N THR A 453 1.37 22.66 15.49
CA THR A 453 0.73 23.93 15.86
C THR A 453 -0.76 23.73 16.15
N LEU A 454 -1.47 23.00 15.30
CA LEU A 454 -2.88 22.63 15.51
C LEU A 454 -3.03 21.72 16.73
N LEU A 455 -2.13 20.74 16.93
CA LEU A 455 -2.14 19.82 18.07
C LEU A 455 -2.07 20.58 19.40
N ARG A 456 -1.21 21.61 19.51
CA ARG A 456 -1.15 22.49 20.70
C ARG A 456 -2.49 23.20 20.92
N ALA A 457 -3.01 23.86 19.88
CA ALA A 457 -4.24 24.64 19.98
C ALA A 457 -5.46 23.82 20.40
N VAL A 458 -5.64 22.61 19.86
CA VAL A 458 -6.77 21.73 20.22
C VAL A 458 -6.60 21.05 21.58
N VAL A 459 -5.37 20.91 22.07
CA VAL A 459 -5.08 20.43 23.43
C VAL A 459 -5.44 21.49 24.46
N ASP A 460 -5.20 22.76 24.19
CA ASP A 460 -5.55 23.85 25.09
C ASP A 460 -7.06 24.18 25.03
N GLU A 461 -7.61 24.35 23.82
CA GLU A 461 -8.98 24.86 23.60
C GLU A 461 -9.82 23.95 22.67
N PRO A 462 -10.23 22.74 23.13
CA PRO A 462 -10.93 21.76 22.28
C PRO A 462 -12.36 22.17 21.91
N ASP A 463 -12.99 23.05 22.70
CA ASP A 463 -14.36 23.53 22.49
C ASP A 463 -14.39 24.81 21.62
N ARG A 464 -13.23 25.24 21.10
CA ARG A 464 -13.14 26.31 20.11
C ARG A 464 -13.62 25.79 18.74
N PRO A 465 -14.38 26.59 17.96
CA PRO A 465 -14.76 26.22 16.59
C PRO A 465 -13.53 25.98 15.71
N LEU A 466 -13.61 25.00 14.81
CA LEU A 466 -12.53 24.62 13.90
C LEU A 466 -12.05 25.83 13.07
N ALA A 467 -12.97 26.69 12.64
CA ALA A 467 -12.70 27.95 11.94
C ALA A 467 -11.81 28.93 12.71
N SER A 468 -11.85 28.91 14.05
CA SER A 468 -11.13 29.84 14.93
C SER A 468 -9.81 29.28 15.49
N LEU A 469 -9.46 28.03 15.15
CA LEU A 469 -8.10 27.51 15.37
C LEU A 469 -7.07 28.34 14.59
N PRO A 470 -5.78 28.34 15.01
CA PRO A 470 -4.72 29.00 14.25
C PRO A 470 -4.70 28.53 12.79
N GLU A 471 -4.34 29.45 11.88
CA GLU A 471 -4.01 29.12 10.50
C GLU A 471 -2.47 28.99 10.42
N PRO A 472 -1.90 27.77 10.46
CA PRO A 472 -0.45 27.59 10.39
C PRO A 472 0.09 27.71 8.97
N PHE A 473 -0.77 27.64 7.96
CA PHE A 473 -0.42 27.68 6.55
C PHE A 473 -0.59 29.11 6.01
N PRO A 474 0.19 29.51 4.97
CA PRO A 474 -0.17 30.70 4.21
C PRO A 474 -1.60 30.53 3.67
N PRO A 475 -2.40 31.61 3.56
CA PRO A 475 -3.68 31.51 2.89
C PRO A 475 -3.46 30.97 1.47
N PRO A 476 -4.25 29.99 1.00
CA PRO A 476 -4.11 29.50 -0.36
C PRO A 476 -4.26 30.67 -1.33
N PRO A 477 -3.63 30.61 -2.52
CA PRO A 477 -3.83 31.62 -3.54
C PRO A 477 -5.33 31.82 -3.75
N PRO A 478 -5.80 33.08 -3.89
CA PRO A 478 -7.23 33.34 -3.98
C PRO A 478 -7.82 32.54 -5.13
N ALA A 479 -8.94 31.86 -4.86
CA ALA A 479 -9.71 31.23 -5.92
C ALA A 479 -9.95 32.26 -7.05
N PRO A 480 -9.78 31.89 -8.32
CA PRO A 480 -9.86 32.83 -9.43
C PRO A 480 -11.16 33.62 -9.35
N ALA A 481 -11.05 34.95 -9.44
CA ALA A 481 -12.15 35.84 -9.13
C ALA A 481 -13.37 35.57 -10.05
N PRO A 482 -14.60 35.48 -9.51
CA PRO A 482 -15.80 35.27 -10.31
C PRO A 482 -16.05 36.55 -11.13
N GLY A 483 -15.58 36.58 -12.38
CA GLY A 483 -15.52 37.79 -13.20
C GLY A 483 -14.45 37.80 -14.28
N GLY A 484 -13.42 36.96 -14.16
CA GLY A 484 -12.96 36.26 -15.37
C GLY A 484 -13.99 35.17 -15.68
N GLU A 485 -14.21 34.85 -16.96
CA GLU A 485 -14.77 33.53 -17.26
C GLU A 485 -13.89 32.50 -16.57
N PRO A 486 -14.45 31.48 -15.89
CA PRO A 486 -13.64 30.30 -15.66
C PRO A 486 -13.17 29.85 -17.04
N ALA A 487 -11.87 29.66 -17.21
CA ALA A 487 -11.46 28.52 -18.00
C ALA A 487 -12.16 27.34 -17.30
N GLY A 488 -13.23 26.83 -17.90
CA GLY A 488 -13.85 25.60 -17.44
C GLY A 488 -12.87 24.44 -17.62
N PRO A 489 -13.34 23.19 -17.53
CA PRO A 489 -12.80 22.21 -18.47
C PRO A 489 -12.80 22.87 -19.86
N PRO A 490 -11.70 22.80 -20.64
CA PRO A 490 -11.63 23.40 -21.97
C PRO A 490 -12.88 22.99 -22.76
N GLY A 491 -13.66 23.98 -23.19
CA GLY A 491 -15.06 23.77 -23.55
C GLY A 491 -15.22 22.72 -24.65
N ALA A 492 -16.15 21.77 -24.42
CA ALA A 492 -16.28 20.53 -25.18
C ALA A 492 -15.90 20.64 -26.66
N ALA A 493 -14.73 20.09 -26.99
CA ALA A 493 -14.17 20.17 -28.32
C ALA A 493 -14.39 18.85 -29.07
N ALA A 494 -14.98 18.93 -30.25
CA ALA A 494 -15.12 17.77 -31.13
C ALA A 494 -13.76 17.41 -31.76
N PRO A 495 -13.48 16.12 -32.02
CA PRO A 495 -12.24 15.63 -32.64
C PRO A 495 -11.81 16.40 -33.91
N ALA A 496 -10.77 17.22 -33.77
CA ALA A 496 -10.27 18.17 -34.75
C ALA A 496 -9.13 17.59 -35.61
N THR A 497 -8.22 16.80 -35.02
CA THR A 497 -7.15 16.12 -35.77
C THR A 497 -7.60 14.76 -36.34
N PRO A 498 -6.91 14.21 -37.36
CA PRO A 498 -7.18 12.85 -37.85
C PRO A 498 -6.95 11.79 -36.77
N THR A 499 -5.91 11.95 -35.95
CA THR A 499 -5.56 11.04 -34.86
C THR A 499 -6.65 11.08 -33.77
N GLU A 500 -7.09 12.26 -33.32
CA GLU A 500 -8.23 12.41 -32.40
C GLU A 500 -9.50 11.73 -32.95
N ARG A 501 -9.80 11.87 -34.25
CA ARG A 501 -11.00 11.26 -34.86
C ARG A 501 -10.98 9.74 -34.82
N ALA A 502 -9.84 9.12 -35.10
CA ALA A 502 -9.68 7.67 -35.06
C ALA A 502 -9.71 7.14 -33.61
N VAL A 503 -9.02 7.81 -32.68
CA VAL A 503 -9.09 7.52 -31.24
C VAL A 503 -10.53 7.64 -30.72
N ALA A 504 -11.23 8.74 -31.05
CA ALA A 504 -12.63 8.96 -30.69
C ALA A 504 -13.57 7.89 -31.29
N ALA A 505 -13.32 7.43 -32.52
CA ALA A 505 -14.13 6.38 -33.15
C ALA A 505 -13.96 5.02 -32.45
N ILE A 506 -12.73 4.65 -32.10
CA ILE A 506 -12.45 3.43 -31.30
C ILE A 506 -13.15 3.53 -29.93
N TRP A 507 -13.09 4.69 -29.27
CA TRP A 507 -13.77 4.88 -27.99
C TRP A 507 -15.29 4.88 -28.10
N ALA A 508 -15.87 5.53 -29.11
CA ALA A 508 -17.31 5.49 -29.36
C ALA A 508 -17.82 4.05 -29.55
N GLU A 509 -17.10 3.23 -30.33
CA GLU A 509 -17.43 1.82 -30.54
C GLU A 509 -17.24 0.96 -29.28
N LEU A 510 -16.14 1.17 -28.53
CA LEU A 510 -15.84 0.38 -27.33
C LEU A 510 -16.71 0.71 -26.10
N LEU A 511 -17.30 1.90 -26.06
CA LEU A 511 -18.19 2.37 -24.99
C LEU A 511 -19.67 2.33 -25.36
N GLU A 512 -20.00 1.89 -26.57
CA GLU A 512 -21.36 1.83 -27.11
C GLU A 512 -22.10 3.21 -27.09
N VAL A 513 -21.37 4.29 -27.39
CA VAL A 513 -21.89 5.67 -27.46
C VAL A 513 -21.90 6.21 -28.89
N ASP A 514 -22.88 7.06 -29.24
CA ASP A 514 -23.06 7.58 -30.61
C ASP A 514 -21.82 8.35 -31.15
N ALA A 515 -21.16 9.13 -30.28
CA ALA A 515 -19.89 9.81 -30.56
C ALA A 515 -19.24 10.31 -29.27
N VAL A 516 -17.90 10.40 -29.24
CA VAL A 516 -17.19 11.19 -28.23
C VAL A 516 -17.25 12.67 -28.64
N THR A 517 -18.01 13.47 -27.89
CA THR A 517 -18.29 14.88 -28.23
C THR A 517 -17.34 15.89 -27.59
N ASP A 518 -16.49 15.44 -26.66
CA ASP A 518 -15.48 16.24 -25.97
C ASP A 518 -14.18 15.43 -25.92
N VAL A 519 -13.13 15.91 -26.60
CA VAL A 519 -11.83 15.22 -26.60
C VAL A 519 -11.08 15.37 -25.28
N PHE A 520 -11.36 16.41 -24.50
CA PHE A 520 -10.69 16.71 -23.23
C PHE A 520 -11.35 16.02 -22.03
N ALA A 521 -12.54 15.45 -22.22
CA ALA A 521 -13.19 14.65 -21.20
C ALA A 521 -12.43 13.33 -20.99
N SER A 522 -12.26 12.95 -19.72
CA SER A 522 -11.65 11.66 -19.38
C SER A 522 -12.52 10.52 -19.89
N VAL A 523 -11.94 9.55 -20.60
CA VAL A 523 -12.70 8.40 -21.12
C VAL A 523 -13.32 7.58 -19.99
N PHE A 524 -12.80 7.68 -18.76
CA PHE A 524 -13.41 7.08 -17.56
C PHE A 524 -14.77 7.70 -17.20
N GLU A 525 -14.97 9.00 -17.46
CA GLU A 525 -16.27 9.67 -17.27
C GLU A 525 -17.29 9.21 -18.33
N LEU A 526 -16.82 8.80 -19.51
CA LEU A 526 -17.61 8.17 -20.56
C LEU A 526 -17.87 6.66 -20.32
N GLY A 527 -17.44 6.12 -19.17
CA GLY A 527 -17.63 4.72 -18.80
C GLY A 527 -16.50 3.77 -19.22
N ALA A 528 -15.34 4.27 -19.64
CA ALA A 528 -14.18 3.42 -19.86
C ALA A 528 -13.75 2.69 -18.57
N HIS A 529 -13.19 1.50 -18.75
CA HIS A 529 -12.71 0.66 -17.67
C HIS A 529 -11.59 -0.22 -18.21
N SER A 530 -10.80 -0.86 -17.35
CA SER A 530 -9.52 -1.46 -17.75
C SER A 530 -9.59 -2.55 -18.84
N LEU A 531 -10.77 -3.11 -19.12
CA LEU A 531 -10.99 -4.00 -20.26
C LEU A 531 -11.22 -3.23 -21.58
N THR A 532 -11.98 -2.13 -21.57
CA THR A 532 -12.07 -1.25 -22.75
C THR A 532 -10.76 -0.52 -22.99
N MET A 533 -10.00 -0.14 -21.95
CA MET A 533 -8.60 0.35 -22.07
C MET A 533 -7.67 -0.67 -22.73
N ALA A 534 -7.71 -1.94 -22.31
CA ALA A 534 -6.87 -2.98 -22.91
C ALA A 534 -7.27 -3.29 -24.37
N ARG A 535 -8.57 -3.19 -24.69
CA ARG A 535 -9.07 -3.31 -26.07
C ARG A 535 -8.71 -2.10 -26.92
N ALA A 536 -8.79 -0.89 -26.37
CA ALA A 536 -8.37 0.35 -27.04
C ALA A 536 -6.88 0.29 -27.35
N ALA A 537 -6.03 -0.06 -26.38
CA ALA A 537 -4.59 -0.23 -26.59
C ALA A 537 -4.27 -1.24 -27.70
N ALA A 538 -4.93 -2.40 -27.70
CA ALA A 538 -4.75 -3.40 -28.76
C ALA A 538 -5.22 -2.89 -30.14
N ARG A 539 -6.34 -2.16 -30.20
CA ARG A 539 -6.86 -1.59 -31.46
C ARG A 539 -6.06 -0.41 -31.98
N LEU A 540 -5.59 0.48 -31.10
CA LEU A 540 -4.71 1.58 -31.47
C LEU A 540 -3.35 1.06 -31.93
N THR A 541 -2.86 -0.03 -31.32
CA THR A 541 -1.66 -0.73 -31.81
C THR A 541 -1.86 -1.31 -33.22
N ASP A 542 -3.01 -1.94 -33.48
CA ASP A 542 -3.34 -2.53 -34.79
C ASP A 542 -3.60 -1.46 -35.87
N GLU A 543 -4.29 -0.37 -35.53
CA GLU A 543 -4.71 0.70 -36.46
C GLU A 543 -3.58 1.68 -36.80
N PHE A 544 -2.68 1.98 -35.85
CA PHE A 544 -1.58 2.92 -36.04
C PHE A 544 -0.20 2.26 -36.24
N GLY A 545 -0.06 0.96 -35.97
CA GLY A 545 1.19 0.21 -36.19
C GLY A 545 2.33 0.52 -35.20
N VAL A 546 2.03 1.21 -34.10
CA VAL A 546 2.96 1.55 -33.00
C VAL A 546 2.54 0.81 -31.73
N GLU A 547 3.48 0.42 -30.86
CA GLU A 547 3.12 -0.29 -29.61
C GLU A 547 2.45 0.67 -28.61
N VAL A 548 1.12 0.71 -28.63
CA VAL A 548 0.30 1.43 -27.63
C VAL A 548 0.02 0.45 -26.51
N ARG A 549 0.71 0.60 -25.39
CA ARG A 549 0.49 -0.28 -24.24
C ARG A 549 -0.76 0.20 -23.52
N THR A 550 -1.46 -0.70 -22.83
CA THR A 550 -2.58 -0.30 -21.94
C THR A 550 -2.13 0.72 -20.89
N VAL A 551 -0.83 0.79 -20.64
CA VAL A 551 -0.14 1.79 -19.82
C VAL A 551 -0.42 3.21 -20.34
N ASP A 552 -0.08 3.47 -21.61
CA ASP A 552 0.03 4.83 -22.12
C ASP A 552 -1.34 5.53 -22.15
N LEU A 553 -2.42 4.77 -22.31
CA LEU A 553 -3.79 5.27 -22.27
C LEU A 553 -4.32 5.59 -20.85
N PHE A 554 -3.72 5.05 -19.79
CA PHE A 554 -4.11 5.38 -18.41
C PHE A 554 -3.44 6.66 -17.90
N THR A 555 -2.26 6.99 -18.42
CA THR A 555 -1.56 8.24 -18.17
C THR A 555 -2.02 9.38 -19.07
N HIS A 556 -2.61 9.05 -20.22
CA HIS A 556 -3.26 9.97 -21.15
C HIS A 556 -4.76 9.60 -21.20
N ASP A 557 -5.56 10.08 -20.26
CA ASP A 557 -6.92 9.56 -20.04
C ASP A 557 -8.01 10.25 -20.87
N SER A 558 -7.66 11.17 -21.75
CA SER A 558 -8.56 11.89 -22.68
C SER A 558 -8.20 11.60 -24.14
N VAL A 559 -9.10 11.87 -25.08
CA VAL A 559 -8.88 11.56 -26.51
C VAL A 559 -7.78 12.44 -27.12
N ASP A 560 -7.66 13.70 -26.69
CA ASP A 560 -6.58 14.58 -27.14
C ASP A 560 -5.22 14.09 -26.65
N ALA A 561 -5.09 13.77 -25.37
CA ALA A 561 -3.83 13.29 -24.79
C ALA A 561 -3.38 11.94 -25.42
N GLN A 562 -4.32 11.06 -25.77
CA GLN A 562 -4.01 9.81 -26.48
C GLN A 562 -3.62 10.04 -27.94
N ALA A 563 -4.19 11.07 -28.59
CA ALA A 563 -3.81 11.45 -29.94
C ALA A 563 -2.42 12.11 -29.98
N GLU A 564 -2.07 12.96 -29.00
CA GLU A 564 -0.74 13.53 -28.86
C GLU A 564 0.32 12.43 -28.65
N LEU A 565 0.08 11.50 -27.72
CA LEU A 565 0.88 10.29 -27.51
C LEU A 565 1.10 9.48 -28.81
N LEU A 566 0.04 9.25 -29.58
CA LEU A 566 0.12 8.51 -30.85
C LEU A 566 0.94 9.25 -31.90
N ASP A 567 0.75 10.57 -32.03
CA ASP A 567 1.55 11.42 -32.92
C ASP A 567 3.04 11.41 -32.51
N GLU A 568 3.37 11.40 -31.21
CA GLU A 568 4.76 11.27 -30.72
C GLU A 568 5.35 9.88 -30.98
N LEU A 569 4.58 8.80 -30.78
CA LEU A 569 5.01 7.43 -31.09
C LEU A 569 5.22 7.21 -32.60
N LEU A 570 4.37 7.81 -33.44
CA LEU A 570 4.53 7.80 -34.89
C LEU A 570 5.77 8.58 -35.36
N LEU A 571 6.12 9.68 -34.69
CA LEU A 571 7.35 10.43 -35.00
C LEU A 571 8.61 9.68 -34.56
N THR A 572 8.63 9.17 -33.33
CA THR A 572 9.79 8.44 -32.77
C THR A 572 10.03 7.08 -33.44
N GLY A 573 8.98 6.42 -33.94
CA GLY A 573 9.09 5.21 -34.75
C GLY A 573 9.82 5.41 -36.09
N LEU A 574 9.89 6.65 -36.61
CA LEU A 574 10.55 6.97 -37.87
C LEU A 574 12.03 7.31 -37.71
N ASP A 575 12.44 7.94 -36.60
CA ASP A 575 13.84 8.20 -36.28
C ASP A 575 14.67 6.91 -36.13
N ALA A 576 14.01 5.76 -35.90
CA ALA A 576 14.63 4.44 -35.86
C ALA A 576 14.97 3.84 -37.24
N VAL A 577 14.57 4.48 -38.34
CA VAL A 577 14.71 3.94 -39.71
C VAL A 577 15.89 4.58 -40.44
N GLU A 578 17.02 3.85 -40.57
CA GLU A 578 18.19 4.34 -41.31
C GLU A 578 17.90 4.49 -42.82
N GLY A 579 17.90 5.74 -43.29
CA GLY A 579 18.65 6.07 -44.52
C GLY A 579 18.06 5.70 -45.89
N ALA A 580 16.74 5.57 -46.03
CA ALA A 580 16.04 5.76 -47.30
C ALA A 580 14.55 6.09 -47.09
N ASP A 581 13.88 5.32 -46.23
CA ASP A 581 12.43 5.43 -45.96
C ASP A 581 12.05 6.69 -45.18
N LEU A 582 12.95 7.29 -44.40
CA LEU A 582 12.63 8.45 -43.54
C LEU A 582 12.04 9.63 -44.33
N ALA A 583 12.51 9.89 -45.56
CA ALA A 583 11.96 10.96 -46.39
C ALA A 583 10.56 10.65 -46.93
N GLU A 584 10.29 9.38 -47.29
CA GLU A 584 8.99 8.93 -47.79
C GLU A 584 7.96 8.83 -46.66
N ALA A 585 8.39 8.45 -45.44
CA ALA A 585 7.54 8.40 -44.26
C ALA A 585 7.21 9.80 -43.70
N LEU A 586 8.16 10.75 -43.74
CA LEU A 586 7.88 12.15 -43.39
C LEU A 586 6.90 12.80 -44.38
N ASP A 587 7.02 12.54 -45.68
CA ASP A 587 6.06 13.03 -46.71
C ASP A 587 4.65 12.44 -46.50
N GLN A 588 4.57 11.15 -46.11
CA GLN A 588 3.30 10.51 -45.72
C GLN A 588 2.69 11.09 -44.43
N LEU A 589 3.51 11.56 -43.47
CA LEU A 589 3.04 12.26 -42.27
C LEU A 589 2.58 13.69 -42.57
N GLU A 590 3.29 14.44 -43.41
CA GLU A 590 2.85 15.79 -43.82
C GLU A 590 1.53 15.75 -44.61
N HIS A 591 1.34 14.73 -45.48
CA HIS A 591 0.06 14.47 -46.14
C HIS A 591 -1.08 14.07 -45.19
N ARG A 592 -0.77 13.44 -44.04
CA ARG A 592 -1.78 13.16 -43.00
C ARG A 592 -2.08 14.39 -42.14
N ARG A 593 -1.14 15.33 -42.00
CA ARG A 593 -1.31 16.56 -41.19
C ARG A 593 -2.04 17.70 -41.91
N THR A 594 -2.14 17.68 -43.24
CA THR A 594 -2.83 18.73 -43.99
C THR A 594 -4.25 18.35 -44.43
N PRO A 595 -5.29 19.13 -44.08
CA PRO A 595 -6.66 18.84 -44.49
C PRO A 595 -6.92 19.24 -45.95
N GLY A 596 -7.00 18.25 -46.83
CA GLY A 596 -7.52 18.41 -48.20
C GLY A 596 -6.45 18.41 -49.30
N GLY A 597 -6.17 17.23 -49.84
CA GLY A 597 -5.51 17.03 -51.13
C GLY A 597 -6.30 16.02 -51.96
N GLU A 598 -6.92 16.47 -53.04
CA GLU A 598 -7.77 15.65 -53.92
C GLU A 598 -6.95 14.62 -54.72
N ARG A 599 -7.62 13.52 -55.13
CA ARG A 599 -7.28 12.76 -56.35
C ARG A 599 -8.32 13.05 -57.42
#